data_AF-A0A9J6H7V6-F1
#
_entry.id   AF-A0A9J6H7V6-F1
#
_cell.length_a   1.000
_cell.length_b   1.000
_cell.length_c   1.000
_cell.angle_alpha   90.00
_cell.angle_beta   90.00
_cell.angle_gamma   90.00
#
_symmetry.space_group_name_H-M   'P 1'
#
loop_
_entity.id
_entity.type
_entity.pdbx_description
1 polymer ?
#
loop_
_entity_poly.entity_id
_entity_poly.type
_entity_poly.pdbx_seq_one_letter_code
_entity_poly.pdbx_strand_id
1 'polypeptide(L)'
;MKDLLRRVSKAESHRFADCLVVILMSHGEERFIYGSDGEKLHLRNDVYRTFNNEECPALKKKPKIFLVQACRGGWCNFFFLCRDECTSLIFSYRFLNMQLNLKW
;
A
#
# COMPACT_ATOMS: atom_id res chain seq x y z
N MET A 1 10.06 1.66 10.37
CA MET A 1 8.91 1.14 9.56
C MET A 1 9.25 -0.05 8.66
N LYS A 2 10.42 -0.05 8.00
CA LYS A 2 10.83 -1.06 7.01
C LYS A 2 10.85 -2.50 7.54
N ASP A 3 11.34 -2.71 8.75
CA ASP A 3 11.41 -4.04 9.36
C ASP A 3 10.03 -4.63 9.67
N LEU A 4 9.06 -3.79 10.03
CA LEU A 4 7.68 -4.23 10.23
C LEU A 4 7.09 -4.76 8.92
N LEU A 5 7.25 -4.05 7.81
CA LEU A 5 6.77 -4.49 6.49
C LEU A 5 7.42 -5.82 6.09
N ARG A 6 8.73 -5.98 6.33
CA ARG A 6 9.45 -7.23 6.07
C ARG A 6 8.95 -8.39 6.93
N ARG A 7 8.68 -8.15 8.23
CA ARG A 7 8.14 -9.16 9.14
C ARG A 7 6.73 -9.57 8.72
N VAL A 8 5.87 -8.62 8.38
CA VAL A 8 4.50 -8.89 7.92
C VAL A 8 4.53 -9.65 6.59
N SER A 9 5.39 -9.30 5.64
CA SER A 9 5.51 -10.02 4.36
C SER A 9 5.85 -11.51 4.53
N LYS A 10 6.60 -11.87 5.59
CA LYS A 10 6.97 -13.26 5.88
C LYS A 10 6.01 -14.00 6.82
N ALA A 11 4.85 -13.43 7.13
CA ALA A 11 3.90 -14.07 8.03
C ALA A 11 3.28 -15.33 7.39
N GLU A 12 3.36 -16.46 8.09
CA GLU A 12 2.80 -17.73 7.61
C GLU A 12 1.26 -17.72 7.52
N SER A 13 0.60 -16.82 8.25
CA SER A 13 -0.85 -16.60 8.20
C SER A 13 -1.35 -16.23 6.80
N HIS A 14 -0.49 -15.64 5.95
CA HIS A 14 -0.84 -15.30 4.56
C HIS A 14 -1.22 -16.51 3.72
N ARG A 15 -0.78 -17.72 4.06
CA ARG A 15 -1.18 -18.95 3.35
C ARG A 15 -2.69 -19.19 3.44
N PHE A 16 -3.27 -18.85 4.59
CA PHE A 16 -4.69 -19.07 4.92
C PHE A 16 -5.57 -17.83 4.71
N ALA A 17 -4.98 -16.67 4.39
CA ALA A 17 -5.73 -15.46 4.06
C ALA A 17 -6.10 -15.41 2.58
N ASP A 18 -7.23 -14.81 2.22
CA ASP A 18 -7.64 -14.63 0.81
C ASP A 18 -7.11 -13.32 0.20
N CYS A 19 -6.78 -12.33 1.02
CA CYS A 19 -6.28 -11.03 0.58
C CYS A 19 -5.33 -10.39 1.60
N LEU A 20 -4.60 -9.35 1.18
CA LEU A 20 -3.85 -8.46 2.06
C LEU A 20 -4.35 -7.03 1.88
N VAL A 21 -4.59 -6.35 3.00
CA VAL A 21 -4.84 -4.91 3.03
C VAL A 21 -3.78 -4.24 3.90
N VAL A 22 -3.10 -3.23 3.36
CA VAL A 22 -2.09 -2.44 4.07
C VAL A 22 -2.53 -0.98 4.06
N ILE A 23 -2.73 -0.42 5.25
CA ILE A 23 -3.11 0.98 5.43
C ILE A 23 -1.91 1.73 6.00
N LEU A 24 -1.44 2.74 5.27
CA LEU A 24 -0.32 3.59 5.66
C LEU A 24 -0.80 5.02 5.83
N MET A 25 -0.58 5.60 7.01
CA MET A 25 -0.97 6.97 7.35
C MET A 25 0.22 7.67 7.98
N SER A 26 0.77 8.68 7.30
CA SER A 26 1.92 9.45 7.81
C SER A 26 2.11 10.73 7.00
N HIS A 27 3.13 11.51 7.36
CA HIS A 27 3.69 12.50 6.45
C HIS A 27 4.28 11.80 5.21
N GLY A 28 4.31 12.52 4.10
CA GLY A 28 4.88 11.99 2.86
C GLY A 28 5.22 13.08 1.87
N GLU A 29 5.86 12.63 0.82
CA GLU A 29 6.18 13.39 -0.39
C GLU A 29 5.75 12.56 -1.61
N GLU A 30 5.89 13.09 -2.83
CA GLU A 30 5.30 12.52 -4.05
C GLU A 30 5.46 11.00 -4.22
N ARG A 31 6.53 10.39 -3.69
CA ARG A 31 6.82 8.95 -3.81
C ARG A 31 7.28 8.30 -2.51
N PHE A 32 7.25 9.05 -1.42
CA PHE A 32 7.84 8.66 -0.15
C PHE A 32 6.83 8.78 0.97
N ILE A 33 6.95 7.87 1.93
CA ILE A 33 6.26 7.95 3.21
C ILE A 33 7.29 7.95 4.33
N TYR A 34 7.04 8.74 5.37
CA TYR A 34 7.93 8.83 6.52
C TYR A 34 7.56 7.78 7.56
N GLY A 35 8.56 7.04 8.03
CA GLY A 35 8.43 6.24 9.24
C GLY A 35 8.49 7.11 10.50
N SER A 36 8.11 6.54 11.64
CA SER A 36 8.24 7.19 12.96
C SER A 36 9.69 7.46 13.36
N ASP A 37 10.63 6.78 12.70
CA ASP A 37 12.08 6.95 12.78
C ASP A 37 12.58 8.19 12.00
N GLY A 38 11.69 8.88 11.27
CA GLY A 38 12.05 10.00 10.39
C GLY A 38 12.63 9.55 9.05
N GLU A 39 12.84 8.25 8.86
CA GLU A 39 13.38 7.68 7.64
C GLU A 39 12.34 7.67 6.51
N LYS A 40 12.81 7.97 5.29
CA LYS A 40 11.96 7.95 4.09
C LYS A 40 11.91 6.54 3.49
N LEU A 41 10.70 6.05 3.21
CA LEU A 41 10.48 4.81 2.47
C LEU A 41 9.89 5.13 1.10
N HIS A 42 10.48 4.60 0.04
CA HIS A 42 9.94 4.73 -1.31
C HIS A 42 8.80 3.73 -1.51
N LEU A 43 7.58 4.21 -1.76
CA LEU A 43 6.38 3.37 -1.83
C LEU A 43 6.54 2.18 -2.79
N ARG A 44 7.12 2.39 -3.98
CA ARG A 44 7.34 1.30 -4.94
C ARG A 44 8.36 0.26 -4.49
N ASN A 45 9.48 0.70 -3.90
CA ASN A 45 10.67 -0.13 -3.73
C ASN A 45 10.73 -0.75 -2.33
N ASP A 46 10.24 -0.04 -1.32
CA ASP A 46 10.30 -0.45 0.09
C ASP A 46 8.94 -0.95 0.62
N VAL A 47 7.82 -0.64 -0.06
CA VAL A 47 6.48 -1.11 0.36
C VAL A 47 5.93 -2.11 -0.64
N TYR A 48 5.61 -1.70 -1.87
CA TYR A 48 4.91 -2.56 -2.84
C TYR A 48 5.74 -3.78 -3.24
N ARG A 49 7.04 -3.59 -3.49
CA ARG A 49 7.97 -4.68 -3.83
C ARG A 49 8.01 -5.76 -2.75
N THR A 50 7.95 -5.38 -1.47
CA THR A 50 8.00 -6.31 -0.33
C THR A 50 6.83 -7.30 -0.30
N PHE A 51 5.71 -6.98 -0.96
CA PHE A 51 4.55 -7.87 -1.08
C PHE A 51 4.32 -8.36 -2.51
N ASN A 52 5.29 -8.20 -3.41
CA ASN A 52 5.14 -8.72 -4.77
C ASN A 52 5.15 -10.27 -4.77
N ASN A 53 4.89 -10.87 -5.94
CA ASN A 53 4.80 -12.33 -6.07
C ASN A 53 6.15 -13.06 -5.87
N GLU A 54 7.28 -12.35 -5.89
CA GLU A 54 8.62 -12.90 -5.70
C GLU A 54 9.04 -12.89 -4.23
N GLU A 55 8.84 -11.76 -3.54
CA GLU A 55 9.24 -11.54 -2.15
C GLU A 55 8.20 -12.07 -1.14
N CYS A 56 6.93 -12.17 -1.54
CA CYS A 56 5.85 -12.75 -0.72
C CYS A 56 5.07 -13.86 -1.46
N PRO A 57 5.64 -15.08 -1.57
CA PRO A 57 4.98 -16.19 -2.27
C PRO A 57 3.64 -16.62 -1.66
N ALA A 58 3.45 -16.43 -0.36
CA ALA A 58 2.20 -16.77 0.34
C ALA A 58 0.99 -15.94 -0.13
N LEU A 59 1.24 -14.76 -0.70
CA LEU A 59 0.22 -13.87 -1.29
C LEU A 59 0.23 -13.89 -2.82
N LYS A 60 0.90 -14.88 -3.43
CA LYS A 60 0.91 -15.06 -4.88
C LYS A 60 -0.51 -15.37 -5.37
N LYS A 61 -0.95 -14.68 -6.42
CA LYS A 61 -2.32 -14.72 -6.96
C LYS A 61 -3.42 -14.28 -5.98
N LYS A 62 -3.08 -13.64 -4.86
CA LYS A 62 -4.04 -13.05 -3.93
C LYS A 62 -4.04 -11.52 -4.08
N PRO A 63 -5.20 -10.85 -4.00
CA PRO A 63 -5.30 -9.40 -4.11
C PRO A 63 -4.56 -8.71 -2.96
N LYS A 64 -3.80 -7.68 -3.31
CA LYS A 64 -3.04 -6.83 -2.38
C LYS A 64 -3.50 -5.40 -2.54
N ILE A 65 -4.06 -4.84 -1.46
CA ILE A 65 -4.68 -3.52 -1.44
C ILE A 65 -3.83 -2.62 -0.56
N PHE A 66 -3.34 -1.52 -1.12
CA PHE A 66 -2.60 -0.50 -0.35
C PHE A 66 -3.42 0.78 -0.29
N LEU A 67 -3.67 1.26 0.92
CA LEU A 67 -4.38 2.50 1.22
C LEU A 67 -3.38 3.48 1.84
N VAL A 68 -2.91 4.46 1.07
CA VAL A 68 -1.86 5.39 1.52
C VAL A 68 -2.45 6.77 1.70
N GLN A 69 -2.52 7.25 2.93
CA GLN A 69 -2.84 8.63 3.29
C GLN A 69 -1.53 9.35 3.64
N ALA A 70 -1.06 10.20 2.73
CA ALA A 70 0.13 11.00 2.94
C ALA A 70 0.14 12.25 2.05
N CYS A 71 0.93 13.25 2.44
CA CYS A 71 1.21 14.39 1.57
C CYS A 71 2.03 13.94 0.33
N ARG A 72 1.90 14.64 -0.81
CA ARG A 72 2.64 14.34 -2.06
C ARG A 72 3.35 15.54 -2.68
N GLY A 73 3.74 16.52 -1.85
CA GLY A 73 4.43 17.73 -2.33
C GLY A 73 3.52 18.92 -2.68
N GLY A 74 2.35 19.03 -2.03
CA GLY A 74 1.39 20.12 -2.18
C GLY A 74 0.21 20.00 -1.21
N TRP A 75 -0.62 21.05 -1.10
CA TRP A 75 -1.66 21.23 -0.08
C TRP A 75 -2.62 20.03 0.07
N CYS A 76 -2.56 19.42 1.26
CA CYS A 76 -3.51 18.56 1.98
C CYS A 76 -4.15 17.34 1.27
N ASN A 77 -3.85 16.17 1.85
CA ASN A 77 -4.60 14.91 1.88
C ASN A 77 -4.90 14.24 0.54
N PHE A 78 -3.94 13.44 0.06
CA PHE A 78 -4.21 12.45 -0.96
C PHE A 78 -4.28 11.04 -0.35
N PHE A 79 -5.34 10.32 -0.71
CA PHE A 79 -5.53 8.91 -0.45
C PHE A 79 -5.34 8.13 -1.76
N PHE A 80 -4.46 7.14 -1.78
CA PHE A 80 -4.25 6.28 -2.94
C PHE A 80 -4.67 4.86 -2.62
N LEU A 81 -5.48 4.27 -3.50
CA LEU A 81 -5.81 2.85 -3.49
C LEU A 81 -5.05 2.18 -4.62
N CYS A 82 -4.08 1.33 -4.28
CA CYS A 82 -3.38 0.48 -5.23
C CYS A 82 -3.99 -0.93 -5.14
N ARG A 83 -4.57 -1.42 -6.24
CA ARG A 83 -5.06 -2.80 -6.36
C ARG A 83 -4.07 -3.57 -7.23
N ASP A 84 -3.39 -4.56 -6.67
CA ASP A 84 -2.44 -5.37 -7.43
C ASP A 84 -3.14 -6.53 -8.15
N GLU A 85 -3.33 -6.37 -9.46
CA GLU A 85 -3.37 -7.45 -10.45
C GLU A 85 -2.42 -7.07 -11.60
N CYS A 86 -1.10 -7.22 -11.39
CA CYS A 86 -0.07 -7.13 -12.44
C CYS A 86 0.05 -5.85 -13.29
N THR A 87 -0.73 -4.78 -13.09
CA THR A 87 -0.61 -3.54 -13.89
C THR A 87 -0.73 -2.27 -13.07
N SER A 88 0.11 -1.31 -13.44
CA SER A 88 0.43 -0.03 -12.83
C SER A 88 -0.72 0.99 -12.84
N LEU A 89 -1.92 0.64 -12.38
CA LEU A 89 -3.00 1.62 -12.24
C LEU A 89 -3.00 2.22 -10.84
N ILE A 90 -2.19 3.26 -10.67
CA ILE A 90 -2.24 4.15 -9.50
C ILE A 90 -3.45 5.06 -9.68
N PHE A 91 -4.58 4.77 -9.04
CA PHE A 91 -5.69 5.70 -9.00
C PHE A 91 -5.51 6.71 -7.85
N SER A 92 -5.40 7.98 -8.22
CA SER A 92 -5.52 9.12 -7.30
C SER A 92 -6.99 9.44 -7.12
N TYR A 93 -7.59 9.09 -5.99
CA TYR A 93 -8.96 9.53 -5.67
C TYR A 93 -8.90 10.64 -4.63
N ARG A 94 -9.42 11.82 -4.99
CA ARG A 94 -9.62 12.93 -4.05
C ARG A 94 -10.89 12.63 -3.25
N PHE A 95 -10.77 12.50 -1.93
CA PHE A 95 -11.85 12.10 -1.03
C PHE A 95 -12.83 13.26 -0.72
N LEU A 96 -13.41 13.85 -1.77
CA LEU A 96 -14.57 14.73 -1.66
C LEU A 96 -15.65 14.15 -2.57
N ASN A 97 -16.60 13.43 -1.95
CA ASN A 97 -17.78 12.79 -2.52
C ASN A 97 -17.55 11.57 -3.43
N MET A 98 -17.66 10.36 -2.87
CA MET A 98 -18.30 9.27 -3.61
C MET A 98 -18.90 8.21 -2.68
N GLN A 99 -20.24 8.19 -2.64
CA GLN A 99 -21.02 6.98 -2.38
C GLN A 99 -20.58 5.91 -3.38
N LEU A 100 -19.98 4.82 -2.91
CA LEU A 100 -19.70 3.67 -3.77
C LEU A 100 -20.83 2.65 -3.66
N ASN A 101 -21.76 2.77 -4.61
CA ASN A 101 -22.62 1.68 -5.05
C ASN A 101 -21.74 0.52 -5.51
N LEU A 102 -21.68 -0.54 -4.70
CA LEU A 102 -21.13 -1.84 -5.08
C LEU A 102 -22.16 -2.55 -5.97
N LYS A 103 -21.91 -2.59 -7.29
CA LYS A 103 -22.43 -3.68 -8.13
C LYS A 103 -21.30 -4.66 -8.33
N TRP A 104 -21.54 -5.88 -7.86
CA TRP A 104 -20.68 -7.05 -7.90
C TRP A 104 -20.24 -7.39 -9.31
#